data_AF-A0A1G8KQE4-F1
#
_entry.id   AF-A0A1G8KQE4-F1
#
_cell.length_a   1.000
_cell.length_b   1.000
_cell.length_c   1.000
_cell.angle_alpha   90.00
_cell.angle_beta   90.00
_cell.angle_gamma   90.00
#
_symmetry.space_group_name_H-M   'P 1'
#
loop_
_entity.id
_entity.type
_entity.pdbx_description
1 polymer ?
#
loop_
_entity_poly.entity_id
_entity_poly.type
_entity_poly.pdbx_seq_one_letter_code
_entity_poly.pdbx_strand_id
1 'polypeptide(L)'
;MPMTQRLSVTEEMTIYHALDQKNLLLDALLTCDVLELDLLQVGDIDTAGLQLLIMLKKEAQRTGKRVAIVAHSQAVQSVIDFCNLAAELGDPLLIPAAQAA
;
A
#
# COMPACT_ATOMS: atom_id res chain seq x y z
N MET A 1 -5.24 9.58 -19.79
CA MET A 1 -4.80 8.30 -19.20
C MET A 1 -4.21 8.63 -17.83
N PRO A 2 -4.61 7.95 -16.73
CA PRO A 2 -4.05 8.25 -15.41
C PRO A 2 -2.56 7.91 -15.36
N MET A 3 -1.75 8.78 -14.77
CA MET A 3 -0.33 8.53 -14.61
C MET A 3 -0.12 7.49 -13.51
N THR A 4 0.43 6.33 -13.90
CA THR A 4 0.66 5.20 -12.98
C THR A 4 2.13 5.08 -12.69
N GLN A 5 2.50 4.99 -11.41
CA GLN A 5 3.86 4.81 -10.94
C GLN A 5 3.94 3.58 -10.07
N ARG A 6 5.00 2.78 -10.24
CA ARG A 6 5.33 1.68 -9.33
C ARG A 6 6.45 2.09 -8.39
N LEU A 7 6.29 1.80 -7.11
CA LEU A 7 7.29 1.97 -6.08
C LEU A 7 7.53 0.63 -5.39
N SER A 8 8.77 0.14 -5.42
CA SER A 8 9.18 -1.05 -4.68
C SER A 8 9.82 -0.64 -3.36
N VAL A 9 9.34 -1.22 -2.26
CA VAL A 9 9.96 -1.07 -0.95
C VAL A 9 10.85 -2.28 -0.70
N THR A 10 12.15 -2.04 -0.57
CA THR A 10 13.17 -3.08 -0.36
C THR A 10 13.58 -3.24 1.09
N GLU A 11 13.40 -2.17 1.88
CA GLU A 11 13.79 -2.14 3.28
C GLU A 11 12.65 -2.66 4.18
N GLU A 12 13.02 -3.12 5.37
CA GLU A 12 12.03 -3.52 6.38
C GLU A 12 11.11 -2.34 6.74
N MET A 13 9.82 -2.62 6.87
CA MET A 13 8.82 -1.62 7.23
C MET A 13 8.61 -1.61 8.75
N THR A 14 9.66 -1.20 9.47
CA THR A 14 9.66 -1.11 10.93
C THR A 14 9.79 0.34 11.40
N ILE A 15 9.62 0.57 12.71
CA ILE A 15 9.75 1.91 13.31
C ILE A 15 11.08 2.62 12.98
N TYR A 16 12.15 1.87 12.73
CA TYR A 16 13.47 2.41 12.41
C TYR A 16 13.53 3.14 11.06
N HIS A 17 12.76 2.70 10.08
CA HIS A 17 12.72 3.29 8.74
C HIS A 17 11.45 4.14 8.51
N ALA A 18 10.52 4.16 9.46
CA ALA A 18 9.18 4.65 9.24
C ALA A 18 9.12 6.13 8.84
N LEU A 19 10.00 6.98 9.39
CA LEU A 19 10.02 8.40 9.05
C LEU A 19 10.45 8.63 7.60
N ASP A 20 11.51 7.97 7.16
CA ASP A 20 12.03 8.12 5.80
C ASP A 20 11.08 7.49 4.77
N GLN A 21 10.55 6.30 5.09
CA GLN A 21 9.56 5.63 4.26
C GLN A 21 8.28 6.46 4.15
N LYS A 22 7.81 7.12 5.22
CA LYS A 22 6.67 8.02 5.15
C LYS A 22 6.87 9.10 4.08
N ASN A 23 8.02 9.76 4.10
CA ASN A 23 8.32 10.83 3.14
C ASN A 23 8.37 10.28 1.71
N LEU A 24 9.09 9.16 1.51
CA LEU A 24 9.16 8.47 0.22
C LEU A 24 7.79 8.11 -0.35
N LEU A 25 6.92 7.52 0.47
CA LEU A 25 5.58 7.08 0.05
C LEU A 25 4.69 8.27 -0.33
N LEU A 26 4.75 9.37 0.45
CA LEU A 26 3.98 10.58 0.16
C LEU A 26 4.48 11.29 -1.10
N ASP A 27 5.80 11.40 -1.28
CA ASP A 27 6.40 12.01 -2.47
C ASP A 27 6.02 11.23 -3.72
N ALA A 28 6.08 9.89 -3.69
CA ALA A 28 5.65 9.05 -4.80
C ALA A 28 4.14 9.17 -5.10
N LEU A 29 3.31 9.30 -4.06
CA LEU A 29 1.88 9.53 -4.25
C LEU A 29 1.61 10.88 -4.89
N LEU A 30 2.35 11.94 -4.52
CA LEU A 30 2.18 13.28 -5.11
C LEU A 30 2.43 13.28 -6.62
N THR A 31 3.36 12.46 -7.09
CA THR A 31 3.78 12.42 -8.50
C THR A 31 2.93 11.52 -9.40
N CYS A 32 1.85 10.87 -8.94
CA CYS A 32 1.04 10.01 -9.81
C CYS A 32 -0.47 10.05 -9.48
N ASP A 33 -1.30 9.53 -10.37
CA ASP A 33 -2.74 9.31 -10.11
C ASP A 33 -2.99 7.93 -9.48
N VAL A 34 -2.13 6.96 -9.82
CA VAL A 34 -2.17 5.58 -9.34
C VAL A 34 -0.78 5.16 -8.89
N LEU A 35 -0.64 4.82 -7.62
CA LEU A 35 0.59 4.27 -7.04
C LEU A 35 0.45 2.76 -6.86
N GLU A 36 1.25 1.99 -7.56
CA GLU A 36 1.43 0.56 -7.33
C GLU A 36 2.56 0.35 -6.33
N LEU A 37 2.23 -0.13 -5.15
CA LEU A 37 3.18 -0.42 -4.09
C LEU A 37 3.57 -1.90 -4.13
N ASP A 38 4.83 -2.16 -4.43
CA ASP A 38 5.41 -3.50 -4.44
C ASP A 38 6.15 -3.75 -3.12
N LEU A 39 5.61 -4.67 -2.32
CA LEU A 39 6.12 -5.06 -1.00
C LEU A 39 6.75 -6.46 -1.02
N LEU A 40 7.08 -7.00 -2.20
CA LEU A 40 7.64 -8.36 -2.33
C LEU A 40 8.97 -8.52 -1.58
N GLN A 41 9.80 -7.48 -1.57
CA GLN A 41 11.14 -7.50 -0.99
C GLN A 41 11.19 -7.09 0.49
N VAL A 42 10.05 -6.71 1.08
CA VAL A 42 9.99 -6.32 2.50
C VAL A 42 10.19 -7.57 3.36
N GLY A 43 11.37 -7.67 4.00
CA GLY A 43 11.74 -8.82 4.83
C GLY A 43 10.96 -8.92 6.14
N ASP A 44 10.62 -7.78 6.73
CA ASP A 44 9.87 -7.69 8.00
C ASP A 44 9.00 -6.43 8.05
N ILE A 45 7.93 -6.48 8.85
CA ILE A 45 7.00 -5.37 9.08
C ILE A 45 6.47 -5.37 10.51
N ASP A 46 6.38 -4.19 11.12
CA ASP A 46 5.73 -4.01 12.41
C ASP A 46 4.47 -3.11 12.29
N THR A 47 3.90 -2.72 13.43
CA THR A 47 2.71 -1.86 13.45
C THR A 47 2.98 -0.44 12.93
N ALA A 48 4.21 0.06 12.97
CA ALA A 48 4.56 1.34 12.34
C ALA A 48 4.49 1.22 10.82
N GLY A 49 5.02 0.13 10.25
CA GLY A 49 4.87 -0.16 8.82
C GLY A 49 3.40 -0.26 8.40
N LEU A 50 2.56 -0.98 9.17
CA LEU A 50 1.12 -1.03 8.92
C LEU A 50 0.46 0.35 8.95
N GLN A 51 0.82 1.18 9.92
CA GLN A 51 0.30 2.55 10.03
C GLN A 51 0.65 3.39 8.79
N LEU A 52 1.83 3.20 8.19
CA LEU A 52 2.19 3.86 6.93
C LEU A 52 1.33 3.39 5.76
N LEU A 53 1.05 2.09 5.64
CA LEU A 53 0.19 1.56 4.58
C LEU A 53 -1.24 2.13 4.70
N ILE A 54 -1.79 2.18 5.92
CA ILE A 54 -3.10 2.78 6.20
C ILE A 54 -3.10 4.28 5.90
N MET A 55 -2.06 5.00 6.34
CA MET A 55 -1.89 6.43 6.07
C MET A 55 -1.91 6.67 4.56
N LEU A 56 -1.15 5.89 3.79
CA LEU A 56 -1.02 6.06 2.35
C LEU A 56 -2.36 5.86 1.62
N LYS A 57 -3.14 4.84 1.97
CA LYS A 57 -4.49 4.65 1.40
C LYS A 57 -5.43 5.79 1.75
N LYS A 58 -5.42 6.26 3.00
CA LYS A 58 -6.24 7.41 3.43
C LYS A 58 -5.87 8.68 2.69
N GLU A 59 -4.58 8.92 2.50
CA GLU A 59 -4.09 10.10 1.78
C GLU A 59 -4.45 10.04 0.29
N ALA A 60 -4.35 8.86 -0.34
CA ALA A 60 -4.79 8.67 -1.71
C ALA A 60 -6.29 8.95 -1.87
N GLN A 61 -7.13 8.41 -0.98
CA GLN A 61 -8.57 8.71 -0.95
C GLN A 61 -8.83 10.21 -0.78
N ARG A 62 -8.14 10.87 0.16
CA ARG A 62 -8.28 12.31 0.44
C ARG A 62 -7.93 13.18 -0.77
N THR A 63 -6.98 12.73 -1.59
CA THR A 63 -6.47 13.47 -2.75
C THR A 63 -7.06 13.01 -4.08
N GLY A 64 -8.00 12.06 -4.07
CA GLY A 64 -8.63 11.52 -5.28
C GLY A 64 -7.70 10.62 -6.11
N LYS A 65 -6.62 10.10 -5.51
CA LYS A 65 -5.66 9.18 -6.11
C LYS A 65 -5.96 7.73 -5.72
N ARG A 66 -5.28 6.76 -6.33
CA ARG A 66 -5.40 5.34 -5.99
C ARG A 66 -4.05 4.76 -5.56
N VAL A 67 -4.09 3.85 -4.59
CA VAL A 67 -2.94 3.07 -4.14
C VAL A 67 -3.32 1.60 -4.14
N ALA A 68 -2.56 0.79 -4.86
CA ALA A 68 -2.75 -0.65 -4.97
C ALA A 68 -1.49 -1.38 -4.46
N ILE A 69 -1.66 -2.38 -3.60
CA ILE A 69 -0.56 -3.27 -3.22
C ILE A 69 -0.52 -4.39 -4.26
N VAL A 70 0.53 -4.41 -5.09
CA VAL A 70 0.60 -5.32 -6.26
C VAL A 70 1.34 -6.62 -6.01
N ALA A 71 2.18 -6.66 -4.96
CA ALA A 71 2.84 -7.84 -4.45
C ALA A 71 3.19 -7.64 -2.97
N HIS A 72 3.28 -8.72 -2.20
CA HIS A 72 3.65 -8.68 -0.79
C HIS A 72 4.49 -9.89 -0.41
N SER A 73 5.41 -9.72 0.54
CA SER A 73 6.13 -10.83 1.16
C SER A 73 5.23 -11.64 2.10
N GLN A 74 5.74 -12.79 2.57
CA GLN A 74 5.06 -13.58 3.59
C GLN A 74 4.95 -12.82 4.93
N ALA A 75 5.99 -12.07 5.32
CA ALA A 75 5.98 -11.27 6.54
C ALA A 75 4.87 -10.22 6.50
N VAL A 76 4.75 -9.52 5.36
CA VAL A 76 3.69 -8.54 5.11
C VAL A 76 2.30 -9.18 5.19
N GLN A 77 2.09 -10.31 4.50
CA GLN A 77 0.80 -11.02 4.57
C GLN A 77 0.44 -11.43 6.00
N SER A 78 1.39 -12.04 6.71
CA SER A 78 1.16 -12.59 8.06
C SER A 78 0.71 -11.52 9.04
N VAL A 79 1.32 -10.33 8.98
CA VAL A 79 1.00 -9.21 9.88
C VAL A 79 -0.33 -8.54 9.50
N ILE A 80 -0.64 -8.41 8.21
CA ILE A 80 -1.96 -7.91 7.75
C ILE A 80 -3.08 -8.85 8.22
N ASP A 81 -2.90 -10.15 8.05
CA ASP A 81 -3.87 -11.17 8.45
C ASP A 81 -4.02 -11.20 9.98
N PHE A 82 -2.91 -11.17 10.71
CA PHE A 82 -2.91 -11.13 12.18
C PHE A 82 -3.66 -9.90 12.72
N CYS A 83 -3.50 -8.75 12.09
CA CYS A 83 -4.20 -7.53 12.47
C CYS A 83 -5.62 -7.42 11.89
N ASN A 84 -6.07 -8.39 11.08
CA ASN A 84 -7.35 -8.39 10.38
C ASN A 84 -7.59 -7.10 9.56
N LEU A 85 -6.55 -6.67 8.83
CA LEU A 85 -6.55 -5.43 8.02
C LEU A 85 -6.64 -5.70 6.51
N ALA A 86 -6.95 -6.94 6.12
CA ALA A 86 -7.00 -7.33 4.72
C ALA A 86 -8.07 -6.56 3.92
N ALA A 87 -9.20 -6.17 4.53
CA ALA A 87 -10.24 -5.41 3.85
C ALA A 87 -9.84 -3.93 3.62
N GLU A 88 -9.01 -3.39 4.50
CA GLU A 88 -8.56 -2.00 4.51
C GLU A 88 -7.34 -1.81 3.61
N LEU A 89 -6.44 -2.79 3.58
CA LEU A 89 -5.19 -2.77 2.81
C LEU A 89 -5.28 -3.50 1.48
N GLY A 90 -6.20 -4.46 1.36
CA GLY A 90 -6.62 -4.98 0.07
C GLY A 90 -7.27 -3.86 -0.75
N ASP A 91 -7.20 -3.98 -2.07
CA ASP A 91 -8.16 -3.23 -2.87
C ASP A 91 -9.49 -3.97 -2.79
N PRO A 92 -10.62 -3.27 -2.57
CA PRO A 92 -11.85 -3.80 -3.08
C PRO A 92 -11.61 -3.96 -4.57
N LEU A 93 -11.50 -5.20 -5.04
CA LEU A 93 -11.77 -5.51 -6.43
C LEU A 93 -13.13 -4.84 -6.68
N LEU A 94 -13.13 -3.70 -7.36
CA LEU A 94 -14.31 -3.22 -8.05
C LEU A 94 -14.58 -4.31 -9.08
N ILE A 95 -15.25 -5.39 -8.67
CA ILE A 95 -15.96 -6.25 -9.60
C ILE A 95 -16.98 -5.28 -10.18
N PRO A 96 -16.85 -4.85 -11.44
CA PRO A 96 -17.91 -4.08 -12.07
C PRO A 96 -19.15 -4.95 -11.97
N ALA A 97 -20.24 -4.40 -11.44
CA ALA A 97 -21.54 -5.07 -11.46
C ALA A 97 -22.03 -5.20 -12.92
N ALA A 98 -21.44 -6.15 -13.63
CA ALA A 98 -21.80 -6.71 -14.92
C ALA A 98 -21.01 -8.02 -14.99
N GLN A 99 -21.58 -9.14 -14.54
CA GLN A 99 -22.59 -9.83 -15.32
C GLN A 99 -23.49 -10.63 -14.37
N ALA A 100 -24.72 -10.15 -14.16
CA ALA A 100 -25.82 -11.07 -13.98
C ALA A 100 -26.10 -11.69 -15.36
N ALA A 101 -25.98 -13.00 -15.47
CA ALA A 101 -26.61 -13.84 -16.47
C ALA A 101 -26.74 -15.24 -15.88
#